data_AF-A0A3D0GAV7-F1
#
_entry.id   AF-A0A3D0GAV7-F1
#
_cell.length_a   1.000
_cell.length_b   1.000
_cell.length_c   1.000
_cell.angle_alpha   90.00
_cell.angle_beta   90.00
_cell.angle_gamma   90.00
#
_symmetry.space_group_name_H-M   'P 1'
#
loop_
_entity.id
_entity.type
_entity.pdbx_description
1 polymer ?
#
loop_
_entity_poly.entity_id
_entity_poly.type
_entity_poly.pdbx_seq_one_letter_code
_entity_poly.pdbx_strand_id
1 'polypeptide(L)'
;AILSLILGMGLPTTANYIVVSSLMVAVVVELGAQSGLVVPLIAVHLFVFYFGIMADVTPPVGLASFAAAAVSGGDAIRTGFTAFFYSLRTVALPFVFIFNTDLLLIDVTWVQGIIVFIVSTIGILVFTAGTMGWFMAKSRIWETVALLLIAFALFRPGVFMNQIQPPFEEIAPTAFTERLEAAQPGSEFRTVISGPDFDTLEMKDMTVVLTVPDAEGVDARLDELGLMLMPEDGVMRMEEPMFGTPLSDRLSSFDFYGDTPVAITEVRASADQLPKELIFIPTLALLGLIAFLQIQRSRREPEGVTA
;
A
#
# COMPACT_ATOMS: atom_id res chain seq x y z
N ALA A 1 1.62 10.10 6.78
CA ALA A 1 0.35 10.83 6.55
C ALA A 1 0.26 12.09 7.40
N ILE A 2 0.09 11.99 8.73
CA ILE A 2 -0.05 13.19 9.59
C ILE A 2 1.19 14.10 9.52
N LEU A 3 2.39 13.54 9.67
CA LEU A 3 3.64 14.31 9.56
C LEU A 3 3.79 14.98 8.18
N SER A 4 3.53 14.24 7.10
CA SER A 4 3.55 14.76 5.73
C SER A 4 2.57 15.91 5.52
N LEU A 5 1.38 15.82 6.12
CA LEU A 5 0.36 16.86 6.06
C LEU A 5 0.81 18.10 6.85
N ILE A 6 1.35 17.93 8.06
CA ILE A 6 1.85 19.06 8.87
C ILE A 6 3.04 19.75 8.19
N LEU A 7 4.03 18.98 7.72
CA LEU A 7 5.23 19.50 7.07
C LEU A 7 4.91 20.23 5.75
N GLY A 8 3.85 19.82 5.06
CA GLY A 8 3.43 20.44 3.81
C GLY A 8 2.64 21.75 3.98
N MET A 9 2.13 22.04 5.18
CA MET A 9 1.29 23.23 5.39
C MET A 9 2.06 24.53 5.15
N GLY A 10 1.56 25.36 4.23
CA GLY A 10 2.06 26.72 4.01
C GLY A 10 3.23 26.83 3.02
N LEU A 11 3.61 25.73 2.38
CA LEU A 11 4.63 25.72 1.33
C LEU A 11 3.99 25.64 -0.07
N PRO A 12 4.53 26.33 -1.09
CA PRO A 12 4.13 26.11 -2.48
C PRO A 12 4.34 24.64 -2.89
N THR A 13 3.49 24.09 -3.77
CA THR A 13 3.46 22.66 -4.14
C THR A 13 4.83 22.06 -4.46
N THR A 14 5.67 22.76 -5.24
CA THR A 14 7.03 22.30 -5.57
C THR A 14 7.94 22.23 -4.35
N ALA A 15 7.93 23.28 -3.51
CA ALA A 15 8.76 23.33 -2.30
C ALA A 15 8.29 22.30 -1.26
N ASN A 16 6.97 22.15 -1.12
CA ASN A 16 6.33 21.14 -0.30
C ASN A 16 6.83 19.74 -0.67
N TYR A 17 6.75 19.35 -1.95
CA TYR A 17 7.24 18.06 -2.40
C TYR A 17 8.73 17.84 -2.06
N ILE A 18 9.61 18.81 -2.32
CA ILE A 18 11.05 18.67 -2.03
C ILE A 18 11.29 18.43 -0.53
N VAL A 19 10.69 19.23 0.34
CA VAL A 19 10.86 19.13 1.79
C VAL A 19 10.25 17.83 2.33
N VAL A 20 9.02 17.53 1.94
CA VAL A 20 8.28 16.39 2.47
C VAL A 20 8.85 15.07 1.95
N SER A 21 9.25 14.99 0.68
CA SER A 21 9.84 13.76 0.12
C SER A 21 11.24 13.48 0.68
N SER A 22 12.10 14.50 0.79
CA SER A 22 13.47 14.31 1.31
C SER A 22 13.50 13.82 2.76
N LEU A 23 12.49 14.19 3.57
CA LEU A 23 12.42 13.77 4.97
C LEU A 23 11.62 12.47 5.17
N MET A 24 10.49 12.31 4.50
CA MET A 24 9.53 11.25 4.84
C MET A 24 9.67 9.99 3.98
N VAL A 25 10.23 10.05 2.77
CA VAL A 25 10.32 8.85 1.91
C VAL A 25 11.17 7.78 2.58
N ALA A 26 12.39 8.14 3.03
CA ALA A 26 13.28 7.20 3.70
C ALA A 26 12.61 6.58 4.94
N VAL A 27 11.96 7.41 5.76
CA VAL A 27 11.24 6.96 6.97
C VAL A 27 10.10 5.99 6.64
N VAL A 28 9.31 6.28 5.59
CA VAL A 28 8.19 5.41 5.20
C VAL A 28 8.68 4.09 4.60
N VAL A 29 9.76 4.11 3.82
CA VAL A 29 10.37 2.90 3.26
C VAL A 29 10.93 2.03 4.39
N GLU A 30 11.68 2.62 5.31
CA GLU A 30 12.32 1.91 6.42
C GLU A 30 11.29 1.28 7.36
N LEU A 31 10.36 2.08 7.91
CA LEU A 31 9.30 1.58 8.78
C LEU A 31 8.36 0.62 8.05
N GLY A 32 8.17 0.83 6.74
CA GLY A 32 7.48 -0.10 5.86
C GLY A 32 8.15 -1.46 5.88
N ALA A 33 9.44 -1.53 5.54
CA ALA A 33 10.22 -2.76 5.54
C ALA A 33 10.21 -3.46 6.91
N GLN A 34 10.35 -2.70 8.01
CA GLN A 34 10.31 -3.25 9.37
C GLN A 34 8.93 -3.84 9.75
N SER A 35 7.85 -3.24 9.25
CA SER A 35 6.48 -3.75 9.44
C SER A 35 6.06 -4.82 8.42
N GLY A 36 6.96 -5.21 7.52
CA GLY A 36 6.65 -6.14 6.45
C GLY A 36 5.78 -5.55 5.34
N LEU A 37 5.87 -4.25 5.11
CA LEU A 37 5.29 -3.59 3.95
C LEU A 37 6.41 -3.13 3.02
N VAL A 38 6.74 -3.98 2.04
CA VAL A 38 7.64 -3.61 0.96
C VAL A 38 6.78 -3.11 -0.21
N VAL A 39 6.98 -1.86 -0.60
CA VAL A 39 6.22 -1.21 -1.67
C VAL A 39 7.17 -0.51 -2.64
N PRO A 40 6.81 -0.38 -3.93
CA PRO A 40 7.64 0.34 -4.90
C PRO A 40 7.92 1.78 -4.45
N LEU A 41 9.14 2.23 -4.67
CA LEU A 41 9.59 3.56 -4.23
C LEU A 41 8.71 4.68 -4.81
N ILE A 42 8.29 4.56 -6.06
CA ILE A 42 7.38 5.52 -6.71
C ILE A 42 6.02 5.63 -5.99
N ALA A 43 5.49 4.52 -5.46
CA ALA A 43 4.26 4.52 -4.67
C ALA A 43 4.46 5.32 -3.39
N VAL A 44 5.61 5.19 -2.73
CA VAL A 44 5.94 5.99 -1.54
C VAL A 44 6.03 7.47 -1.90
N HIS A 45 6.77 7.84 -2.95
CA HIS A 45 6.86 9.24 -3.39
C HIS A 45 5.50 9.85 -3.70
N LEU A 46 4.65 9.13 -4.44
CA LEU A 46 3.28 9.58 -4.74
C LEU A 46 2.43 9.69 -3.47
N PHE A 47 2.59 8.76 -2.53
CA PHE A 47 1.89 8.81 -1.24
C PHE A 47 2.26 10.08 -0.48
N VAL A 48 3.55 10.37 -0.32
CA VAL A 48 3.97 11.56 0.42
C VAL A 48 3.62 12.85 -0.32
N PHE A 49 3.77 12.87 -1.65
CA PHE A 49 3.35 13.97 -2.51
C PHE A 49 1.85 14.27 -2.37
N TYR A 50 1.01 13.24 -2.39
CA TYR A 50 -0.44 13.37 -2.26
C TYR A 50 -0.82 13.99 -0.91
N PHE A 51 -0.22 13.53 0.18
CA PHE A 51 -0.46 14.13 1.50
C PHE A 51 0.14 15.53 1.64
N GLY A 52 1.24 15.82 0.92
CA GLY A 52 1.80 17.16 0.80
C GLY A 52 0.79 18.12 0.19
N ILE A 53 0.24 17.83 -0.99
CA ILE A 53 -0.76 18.70 -1.64
C ILE A 53 -2.10 18.73 -0.89
N MET A 54 -2.44 17.67 -0.15
CA MET A 54 -3.62 17.66 0.72
C MET A 54 -3.49 18.66 1.88
N ALA A 55 -2.27 19.00 2.30
CA ALA A 55 -2.03 20.04 3.31
C ALA A 55 -2.59 21.40 2.84
N ASP A 56 -2.51 21.70 1.54
CA ASP A 56 -2.94 22.98 0.97
C ASP A 56 -4.47 23.19 1.03
N VAL A 57 -5.24 22.09 1.08
CA VAL A 57 -6.71 22.16 1.23
C VAL A 57 -7.16 22.12 2.69
N THR A 58 -6.24 21.93 3.64
CA THR A 58 -6.55 21.81 5.06
C THR A 58 -6.58 23.19 5.73
N PRO A 59 -7.62 23.56 6.50
CA PRO A 59 -7.59 24.76 7.34
C PRO A 59 -6.45 24.68 8.37
N PRO A 60 -5.66 25.75 8.59
CA PRO A 60 -5.91 27.14 8.18
C PRO A 60 -5.26 27.57 6.84
N VAL A 61 -4.73 26.66 6.02
CA VAL A 61 -4.03 27.02 4.77
C VAL A 61 -5.02 27.28 3.63
N GLY A 62 -5.81 26.26 3.25
CA GLY A 62 -7.05 26.33 2.46
C GLY A 62 -7.18 27.38 1.33
N LEU A 63 -6.10 27.75 0.63
CA LEU A 63 -6.03 28.98 -0.17
C LEU A 63 -7.17 29.12 -1.19
N ALA A 64 -7.50 28.04 -1.91
CA ALA A 64 -8.59 28.03 -2.88
C ALA A 64 -9.96 28.24 -2.23
N SER A 65 -10.20 27.61 -1.07
CA SER A 65 -11.45 27.75 -0.32
C SER A 65 -11.61 29.16 0.26
N PHE A 66 -10.51 29.81 0.64
CA PHE A 66 -10.53 31.18 1.16
C PHE A 66 -10.75 32.20 0.05
N ALA A 67 -10.14 32.00 -1.12
CA ALA A 67 -10.44 32.81 -2.30
C ALA A 67 -11.91 32.68 -2.72
N ALA A 68 -12.46 31.47 -2.72
CA ALA A 68 -13.88 31.23 -3.00
C ALA A 68 -14.80 31.88 -1.95
N ALA A 69 -14.42 31.86 -0.68
CA ALA A 69 -15.14 32.55 0.40
C ALA A 69 -15.17 34.07 0.20
N ALA A 70 -14.05 34.67 -0.22
CA ALA A 70 -13.97 36.11 -0.51
C ALA A 70 -14.89 36.55 -1.66
N VAL A 71 -15.06 35.70 -2.69
CA VAL A 71 -15.97 35.97 -3.82
C VAL A 71 -17.43 35.75 -3.43
N SER A 72 -17.73 34.73 -2.62
CA SER A 72 -19.09 34.38 -2.22
C SER A 72 -19.61 35.17 -1.00
N GLY A 73 -18.75 35.91 -0.30
CA GLY A 73 -19.08 36.62 0.94
C GLY A 73 -19.22 35.71 2.17
N GLY A 74 -18.72 34.47 2.08
CA GLY A 74 -18.74 33.50 3.17
C GLY A 74 -17.59 33.66 4.16
N ASP A 75 -17.69 33.00 5.32
CA ASP A 75 -16.58 32.90 6.26
C ASP A 75 -15.51 31.95 5.72
N ALA A 76 -14.27 32.44 5.61
CA ALA A 76 -13.16 31.70 5.01
C ALA A 76 -12.86 30.39 5.77
N ILE A 77 -12.85 30.43 7.10
CA ILE A 77 -12.54 29.26 7.93
C ILE A 77 -13.64 28.21 7.81
N ARG A 78 -14.92 28.59 7.91
CA ARG A 78 -16.05 27.66 7.73
C ARG A 78 -16.09 27.07 6.33
N THR A 79 -15.79 27.88 5.31
CA THR A 79 -15.70 27.41 3.92
C THR A 79 -14.59 26.40 3.76
N GLY A 80 -13.41 26.67 4.33
CA GLY A 80 -12.28 25.74 4.35
C GLY A 80 -12.60 24.42 5.06
N PHE A 81 -13.22 24.45 6.24
CA PHE A 81 -13.65 23.23 6.93
C PHE A 81 -14.64 22.40 6.11
N THR A 82 -15.61 23.06 5.47
CA THR A 82 -16.60 22.39 4.61
C THR A 82 -15.93 21.76 3.38
N ALA A 83 -15.04 22.51 2.72
CA ALA A 83 -14.29 22.04 1.57
C ALA A 83 -13.38 20.85 1.92
N PHE A 84 -12.67 20.93 3.04
CA PHE A 84 -11.82 19.86 3.55
C PHE A 84 -12.62 18.61 3.89
N PHE A 85 -13.79 18.75 4.53
CA PHE A 85 -14.64 17.59 4.83
C PHE A 85 -15.14 16.91 3.55
N TYR A 86 -15.46 17.68 2.51
CA TYR A 86 -15.81 17.10 1.21
C TYR A 86 -14.64 16.43 0.50
N SER A 87 -13.42 16.94 0.64
CA SER A 87 -12.21 16.34 0.07
C SER A 87 -11.68 15.16 0.89
N LEU A 88 -12.07 14.98 2.16
CA LEU A 88 -11.66 13.84 2.99
C LEU A 88 -11.92 12.49 2.30
N ARG A 89 -12.92 12.40 1.42
CA ARG A 89 -13.22 11.20 0.63
C ARG A 89 -12.06 10.80 -0.29
N THR A 90 -11.26 11.76 -0.78
CA THR A 90 -10.10 11.48 -1.62
C THR A 90 -8.87 11.07 -0.82
N VAL A 91 -8.86 11.28 0.50
CA VAL A 91 -7.77 10.86 1.40
C VAL A 91 -7.62 9.33 1.48
N ALA A 92 -8.66 8.58 1.12
CA ALA A 92 -8.57 7.12 1.02
C ALA A 92 -7.66 6.65 -0.13
N LEU A 93 -7.50 7.46 -1.19
CA LEU A 93 -6.84 7.03 -2.42
C LEU A 93 -5.36 6.64 -2.24
N PRO A 94 -4.53 7.40 -1.51
CA PRO A 94 -3.14 6.99 -1.22
C PRO A 94 -3.01 5.66 -0.49
N PHE A 95 -3.90 5.40 0.47
CA PHE A 95 -3.92 4.11 1.16
C PHE A 95 -4.35 2.99 0.23
N VAL A 96 -5.24 3.27 -0.70
CA VAL A 96 -5.68 2.28 -1.68
C VAL A 96 -4.55 1.91 -2.65
N PHE A 97 -3.84 2.88 -3.24
CA PHE A 97 -2.77 2.56 -4.20
C PHE A 97 -1.47 2.08 -3.56
N ILE A 98 -1.16 2.44 -2.31
CA ILE A 98 0.06 1.95 -1.64
C ILE A 98 -0.03 0.43 -1.36
N PHE A 99 -1.25 -0.10 -1.20
CA PHE A 99 -1.50 -1.53 -1.01
C PHE A 99 -1.98 -2.25 -2.28
N ASN A 100 -2.19 -1.53 -3.38
CA ASN A 100 -2.53 -2.07 -4.69
C ASN A 100 -1.90 -1.20 -5.79
N THR A 101 -0.67 -1.52 -6.13
CA THR A 101 0.15 -0.77 -7.10
C THR A 101 -0.32 -0.90 -8.54
N ASP A 102 -1.23 -1.85 -8.83
CA ASP A 102 -1.88 -1.96 -10.15
C ASP A 102 -2.61 -0.66 -10.50
N LEU A 103 -3.10 0.08 -9.49
CA LEU A 103 -3.73 1.39 -9.64
C LEU A 103 -2.77 2.47 -10.16
N LEU A 104 -1.47 2.25 -9.97
CA LEU A 104 -0.40 3.08 -10.51
C LEU A 104 0.12 2.55 -11.85
N LEU A 105 -0.50 1.49 -12.39
CA LEU A 105 -0.11 0.82 -13.63
C LEU A 105 1.32 0.26 -13.60
N ILE A 106 1.81 -0.13 -12.42
CA ILE A 106 3.12 -0.76 -12.22
C ILE A 106 3.01 -2.25 -12.52
N ASP A 107 3.82 -2.74 -13.45
CA ASP A 107 3.88 -4.16 -13.86
C ASP A 107 2.53 -4.72 -14.36
N VAL A 108 1.72 -3.86 -15.00
CA VAL A 108 0.38 -4.19 -15.48
C VAL A 108 0.36 -4.32 -17.01
N THR A 109 -0.22 -5.41 -17.52
CA THR A 109 -0.48 -5.57 -18.97
C THR A 109 -1.63 -4.67 -19.45
N TRP A 110 -1.74 -4.43 -20.76
CA TRP A 110 -2.84 -3.63 -21.33
C TRP A 110 -4.23 -4.10 -20.90
N VAL A 111 -4.47 -5.41 -20.91
CA VAL A 111 -5.76 -5.99 -20.53
C VAL A 111 -6.04 -5.77 -19.04
N GLN A 112 -5.05 -6.03 -18.18
CA GLN A 112 -5.17 -5.76 -16.74
C GLN A 112 -5.39 -4.27 -16.47
N GLY A 113 -4.72 -3.36 -17.18
CA GLY A 113 -4.89 -1.92 -17.01
C GLY A 113 -6.31 -1.46 -17.31
N ILE A 114 -6.95 -2.01 -18.35
CA ILE A 114 -8.36 -1.75 -18.66
C ILE A 114 -9.27 -2.27 -17.53
N ILE A 115 -9.01 -3.47 -17.03
CA ILE A 115 -9.78 -4.06 -15.92
C ILE A 115 -9.65 -3.18 -14.68
N VAL A 116 -8.42 -2.80 -14.31
CA VAL A 116 -8.13 -1.91 -13.18
C VAL A 116 -8.87 -0.58 -13.34
N PHE A 117 -8.83 0.03 -14.52
CA PHE A 117 -9.54 1.28 -14.78
C PHE A 117 -11.06 1.14 -14.55
N ILE A 118 -11.68 0.10 -15.09
CA ILE A 118 -13.12 -0.14 -14.96
C ILE A 118 -13.48 -0.41 -13.48
N VAL A 119 -12.75 -1.31 -12.83
CA VAL A 119 -13.00 -1.72 -11.44
C VAL A 119 -12.77 -0.56 -10.48
N SER A 120 -11.72 0.23 -10.68
CA SER A 120 -11.43 1.41 -9.85
C SER A 120 -12.48 2.49 -10.01
N THR A 121 -12.98 2.69 -11.23
CA THR A 121 -14.10 3.60 -11.51
C THR A 121 -15.36 3.15 -10.78
N ILE A 122 -15.70 1.86 -10.83
CA ILE A 122 -16.82 1.31 -10.08
C ILE A 122 -16.57 1.45 -8.57
N GLY A 123 -15.37 1.12 -8.10
CA GLY A 123 -14.96 1.19 -6.70
C GLY A 123 -15.12 2.58 -6.12
N ILE A 124 -14.68 3.63 -6.82
CA ILE A 124 -14.79 5.01 -6.32
C ILE A 124 -16.23 5.52 -6.34
N LEU A 125 -17.05 5.12 -7.33
CA LEU A 125 -18.48 5.46 -7.37
C LEU A 125 -19.23 4.78 -6.22
N VAL A 126 -18.95 3.50 -5.95
CA VAL A 126 -19.53 2.74 -4.84
C VAL A 126 -19.08 3.30 -3.49
N PHE A 127 -17.80 3.64 -3.34
CA PHE A 127 -17.27 4.30 -2.14
C PHE A 127 -17.97 5.64 -1.89
N THR A 128 -18.15 6.44 -2.95
CA THR A 128 -18.87 7.72 -2.87
C THR A 128 -20.33 7.50 -2.47
N ALA A 129 -21.00 6.52 -3.07
CA ALA A 129 -22.38 6.18 -2.73
C ALA A 129 -22.54 5.70 -1.27
N GLY A 130 -21.60 4.88 -0.79
CA GLY A 130 -21.55 4.43 0.60
C GLY A 130 -21.35 5.59 1.58
N THR A 131 -20.34 6.44 1.34
CA THR A 131 -20.05 7.61 2.18
C THR A 131 -21.14 8.68 2.16
N MET A 132 -21.88 8.81 1.05
CA MET A 132 -23.04 9.72 0.93
C MET A 132 -24.33 9.12 1.49
N GLY A 133 -24.37 7.82 1.77
CA GLY A 133 -25.58 7.13 2.23
C GLY A 133 -26.69 7.07 1.17
N TRP A 134 -26.33 7.16 -0.12
CA TRP A 134 -27.27 7.14 -1.22
C TRP A 134 -26.64 6.49 -2.45
N PHE A 135 -27.32 5.49 -3.03
CA PHE A 135 -26.86 4.80 -4.25
C PHE A 135 -27.92 4.80 -5.35
N MET A 136 -28.95 3.95 -5.25
CA MET A 136 -30.16 4.00 -6.09
C MET A 136 -31.35 4.55 -5.29
N ALA A 137 -31.31 4.37 -3.97
CA ALA A 137 -32.21 4.97 -3.00
C ALA A 137 -31.40 5.35 -1.76
N LYS A 138 -32.03 6.03 -0.79
CA LYS A 138 -31.41 6.30 0.52
C LYS A 138 -30.99 4.98 1.16
N SER A 139 -29.69 4.83 1.44
CA SER A 139 -29.10 3.60 1.96
C SER A 139 -29.45 3.39 3.43
N ARG A 140 -29.76 2.15 3.80
CA ARG A 140 -29.77 1.74 5.21
C ARG A 140 -28.34 1.63 5.74
N ILE A 141 -28.14 1.70 7.05
CA ILE A 141 -26.80 1.61 7.65
C ILE A 141 -26.05 0.34 7.20
N TRP A 142 -26.72 -0.81 7.16
CA TRP A 142 -26.10 -2.05 6.67
C TRP A 142 -25.80 -2.02 5.16
N GLU A 143 -26.61 -1.34 4.35
CA GLU A 143 -26.32 -1.15 2.91
C GLU A 143 -25.11 -0.25 2.73
N THR A 144 -24.99 0.82 3.52
CA THR A 144 -23.81 1.68 3.55
C THR A 144 -22.56 0.89 3.93
N VAL A 145 -22.60 0.12 5.02
CA VAL A 145 -21.47 -0.73 5.43
C VAL A 145 -21.12 -1.73 4.32
N ALA A 146 -22.11 -2.36 3.71
CA ALA A 146 -21.88 -3.29 2.60
C ALA A 146 -21.28 -2.60 1.37
N LEU A 147 -21.73 -1.40 0.98
CA LEU A 147 -21.15 -0.61 -0.11
C LEU A 147 -19.69 -0.24 0.19
N LEU A 148 -19.37 0.15 1.42
CA LEU A 148 -17.98 0.45 1.82
C LEU A 148 -17.11 -0.81 1.78
N LEU A 149 -17.62 -1.97 2.22
CA LEU A 149 -16.93 -3.25 2.12
C LEU A 149 -16.73 -3.69 0.66
N ILE A 150 -17.73 -3.49 -0.20
CA ILE A 150 -17.63 -3.74 -1.65
C ILE A 150 -16.53 -2.87 -2.25
N ALA A 151 -16.53 -1.56 -1.98
CA ALA A 151 -15.48 -0.67 -2.46
C ALA A 151 -14.10 -1.11 -1.99
N PHE A 152 -13.96 -1.49 -0.71
CA PHE A 152 -12.71 -2.02 -0.17
C PHE A 152 -12.28 -3.33 -0.87
N ALA A 153 -13.21 -4.25 -1.13
CA ALA A 153 -12.93 -5.51 -1.83
C ALA A 153 -12.53 -5.29 -3.30
N LEU A 154 -13.12 -4.29 -3.98
CA LEU A 154 -12.73 -3.91 -5.34
C LEU A 154 -11.35 -3.26 -5.38
N PHE A 155 -11.03 -2.41 -4.41
CA PHE A 155 -9.72 -1.74 -4.34
C PHE A 155 -8.60 -2.66 -3.88
N ARG A 156 -8.90 -3.61 -2.99
CA ARG A 156 -7.89 -4.50 -2.39
C ARG A 156 -8.38 -5.96 -2.37
N PRO A 157 -8.58 -6.58 -3.54
CA PRO A 157 -9.06 -7.96 -3.64
C PRO A 157 -8.11 -8.96 -2.96
N GLY A 158 -6.80 -8.66 -2.95
CA GLY A 158 -5.78 -9.50 -2.33
C GLY A 158 -6.03 -9.79 -0.85
N VAL A 159 -6.64 -8.88 -0.07
CA VAL A 159 -6.95 -9.17 1.35
C VAL A 159 -7.86 -10.38 1.51
N PHE A 160 -8.83 -10.52 0.61
CA PHE A 160 -9.80 -11.61 0.64
C PHE A 160 -9.21 -12.87 0.02
N MET A 161 -8.47 -12.74 -1.10
CA MET A 161 -7.82 -13.88 -1.73
C MET A 161 -6.78 -14.52 -0.80
N ASN A 162 -5.97 -13.71 -0.10
CA ASN A 162 -4.94 -14.19 0.83
C ASN A 162 -5.50 -14.99 2.00
N GLN A 163 -6.77 -14.79 2.37
CA GLN A 163 -7.45 -15.58 3.41
C GLN A 163 -7.92 -16.93 2.88
N ILE A 164 -8.24 -17.03 1.59
CA ILE A 164 -8.67 -18.27 0.94
C ILE A 164 -7.46 -19.12 0.58
N GLN A 165 -6.45 -18.49 -0.01
CA GLN A 165 -5.20 -19.11 -0.42
C GLN A 165 -4.06 -18.14 -0.10
N PRO A 166 -3.14 -18.45 0.83
CA PRO A 166 -2.03 -17.57 1.14
C PRO A 166 -1.12 -17.31 -0.07
N PRO A 167 -0.61 -16.08 -0.26
CA PRO A 167 0.26 -15.73 -1.40
C PRO A 167 1.70 -16.22 -1.22
N PHE A 168 2.09 -16.62 -0.01
CA PHE A 168 3.44 -17.09 0.28
C PHE A 168 3.42 -18.40 1.08
N GLU A 169 4.39 -19.26 0.79
CA GLU A 169 4.72 -20.44 1.58
C GLU A 169 5.89 -20.12 2.50
N GLU A 170 5.76 -20.42 3.80
CA GLU A 170 6.86 -20.29 4.76
C GLU A 170 7.85 -21.42 4.59
N ILE A 171 9.12 -21.07 4.49
CA ILE A 171 10.24 -22.00 4.31
C ILE A 171 11.20 -21.82 5.48
N ALA A 172 11.74 -22.93 5.97
CA ALA A 172 12.80 -22.88 6.96
C ALA A 172 14.01 -22.08 6.43
N PRO A 173 14.59 -21.13 7.18
CA PRO A 173 15.72 -20.34 6.71
C PRO A 173 16.87 -21.21 6.19
N THR A 174 17.17 -22.32 6.85
CA THR A 174 18.23 -23.26 6.44
C THR A 174 18.01 -23.89 5.06
N ALA A 175 16.76 -23.94 4.58
CA ALA A 175 16.42 -24.45 3.25
C ALA A 175 16.39 -23.33 2.19
N PHE A 176 16.74 -22.10 2.55
CA PHE A 176 16.71 -20.95 1.63
C PHE A 176 17.60 -21.15 0.41
N THR A 177 18.84 -21.61 0.60
CA THR A 177 19.81 -21.79 -0.48
C THR A 177 19.37 -22.87 -1.47
N GLU A 178 18.88 -24.01 -0.97
CA GLU A 178 18.30 -25.09 -1.79
C GLU A 178 17.09 -24.60 -2.59
N ARG A 179 16.18 -23.86 -1.95
CA ARG A 179 14.99 -23.31 -2.61
C ARG A 179 15.34 -22.20 -3.60
N LEU A 180 16.37 -21.39 -3.32
CA LEU A 180 16.90 -20.37 -4.21
C LEU A 180 17.50 -20.99 -5.47
N GLU A 181 18.18 -22.12 -5.36
CA GLU A 181 18.74 -22.85 -6.50
C GLU A 181 17.63 -23.43 -7.39
N ALA A 182 16.62 -24.06 -6.79
CA ALA A 182 15.50 -24.66 -7.52
C ALA A 182 14.52 -23.65 -8.11
N ALA A 183 14.56 -22.39 -7.66
CA ALA A 183 13.65 -21.35 -8.09
C ALA A 183 13.93 -20.86 -9.52
N GLN A 184 12.88 -20.46 -10.22
CA GLN A 184 13.01 -19.87 -11.55
C GLN A 184 13.52 -18.43 -11.46
N PRO A 185 14.37 -17.99 -12.40
CA PRO A 185 14.76 -16.57 -12.49
C PRO A 185 13.53 -15.65 -12.51
N GLY A 186 13.61 -14.54 -11.79
CA GLY A 186 12.53 -13.57 -11.65
C GLY A 186 11.47 -13.91 -10.60
N SER A 187 11.51 -15.10 -9.98
CA SER A 187 10.67 -15.36 -8.81
C SER A 187 11.12 -14.52 -7.60
N GLU A 188 10.20 -14.27 -6.67
CA GLU A 188 10.48 -13.43 -5.50
C GLU A 188 10.47 -14.25 -4.21
N PHE A 189 11.48 -14.01 -3.37
CA PHE A 189 11.52 -14.42 -1.98
C PHE A 189 11.38 -13.20 -1.10
N ARG A 190 10.51 -13.30 -0.10
CA ARG A 190 10.39 -12.31 0.94
C ARG A 190 11.07 -12.83 2.20
N THR A 191 12.16 -12.18 2.57
CA THR A 191 13.01 -12.58 3.70
C THR A 191 12.89 -11.56 4.82
N VAL A 192 12.93 -12.02 6.06
CA VAL A 192 13.08 -11.17 7.24
C VAL A 192 14.51 -11.35 7.74
N ILE A 193 15.24 -10.24 7.73
CA ILE A 193 16.59 -10.15 8.28
C ILE A 193 16.47 -9.52 9.66
N SER A 194 16.96 -10.22 10.68
CA SER A 194 16.93 -9.78 12.07
C SER A 194 18.35 -9.60 12.59
N GLY A 195 18.58 -8.55 13.36
CA GLY A 195 19.88 -8.25 13.94
C GLY A 195 19.87 -6.95 14.75
N PRO A 196 20.94 -6.67 15.50
CA PRO A 196 21.09 -5.41 16.23
C PRO A 196 21.24 -4.22 15.27
N ASP A 197 20.63 -3.10 15.61
CA ASP A 197 20.87 -1.81 14.97
C ASP A 197 22.25 -1.24 15.35
N PHE A 198 22.95 -0.64 14.40
CA PHE A 198 24.29 -0.11 14.63
C PHE A 198 24.33 1.09 15.60
N ASP A 199 23.31 1.95 15.56
CA ASP A 199 23.25 3.16 16.38
C ASP A 199 22.65 2.88 17.77
N THR A 200 21.61 2.04 17.84
CA THR A 200 20.87 1.80 19.10
C THR A 200 21.23 0.50 19.81
N LEU A 201 21.85 -0.45 19.11
CA LEU A 201 22.11 -1.83 19.57
C LEU A 201 20.84 -2.63 19.90
N GLU A 202 19.65 -2.10 19.61
CA GLU A 202 18.39 -2.82 19.79
C GLU A 202 18.15 -3.77 18.62
N MET A 203 17.50 -4.91 18.90
CA MET A 203 17.11 -5.84 17.84
C MET A 203 16.05 -5.20 16.95
N LYS A 204 16.27 -5.27 15.64
CA LYS A 204 15.29 -4.88 14.63
C LYS A 204 15.16 -5.96 13.57
N ASP A 205 13.98 -5.98 12.96
CA ASP A 205 13.66 -6.83 11.83
C ASP A 205 13.49 -5.97 10.59
N MET A 206 14.00 -6.42 9.45
CA MET A 206 13.82 -5.77 8.17
C MET A 206 13.35 -6.80 7.14
N THR A 207 12.21 -6.53 6.52
CA THR A 207 11.74 -7.33 5.39
C THR A 207 12.40 -6.88 4.10
N VAL A 208 13.01 -7.82 3.39
CA VAL A 208 13.64 -7.60 2.09
C VAL A 208 13.03 -8.55 1.06
N VAL A 209 12.64 -7.99 -0.09
CA VAL A 209 12.24 -8.76 -1.28
C VAL A 209 13.49 -9.01 -2.12
N LEU A 210 13.79 -10.29 -2.34
CA LEU A 210 14.89 -10.79 -3.14
C LEU A 210 14.31 -11.38 -4.43
N THR A 211 14.71 -10.82 -5.57
CA THR A 211 14.33 -11.35 -6.89
C THR A 211 15.40 -12.32 -7.35
N VAL A 212 15.03 -13.55 -7.68
CA VAL A 212 15.97 -14.60 -8.09
C VAL A 212 16.71 -14.17 -9.36
N PRO A 213 18.05 -14.05 -9.33
CA PRO A 213 18.82 -13.66 -10.51
C PRO A 213 18.84 -14.73 -11.59
N ASP A 214 19.06 -14.31 -12.84
CA ASP A 214 19.29 -15.20 -13.98
C ASP A 214 20.77 -15.62 -14.03
N ALA A 215 21.22 -16.28 -12.96
CA ALA A 215 22.58 -16.80 -12.81
C ALA A 215 22.55 -18.32 -12.61
N GLU A 216 23.56 -19.01 -13.16
CA GLU A 216 23.73 -20.46 -13.02
C GLU A 216 24.41 -20.81 -11.69
N GLY A 217 23.73 -21.61 -10.88
CA GLY A 217 24.22 -22.06 -9.58
C GLY A 217 23.86 -21.13 -8.42
N VAL A 218 23.78 -21.71 -7.21
CA VAL A 218 23.35 -21.00 -6.01
C VAL A 218 24.34 -19.91 -5.60
N ASP A 219 25.66 -20.17 -5.69
CA ASP A 219 26.70 -19.23 -5.27
C ASP A 219 26.67 -17.95 -6.12
N ALA A 220 26.53 -18.08 -7.45
CA ALA A 220 26.43 -16.93 -8.35
C ALA A 220 25.16 -16.09 -8.08
N ARG A 221 24.03 -16.75 -7.75
CA ARG A 221 22.80 -16.05 -7.36
C ARG A 221 22.95 -15.32 -6.04
N LEU A 222 23.62 -15.93 -5.05
CA LEU A 222 23.89 -15.31 -3.76
C LEU A 222 24.82 -14.09 -3.91
N ASP A 223 25.89 -14.23 -4.71
CA ASP A 223 26.82 -13.14 -5.01
C ASP A 223 26.11 -11.95 -5.68
N GLU A 224 25.24 -12.19 -6.65
CA GLU A 224 24.48 -11.12 -7.34
C GLU A 224 23.45 -10.46 -6.42
N LEU A 225 22.84 -11.22 -5.52
CA LEU A 225 22.00 -10.68 -4.45
C LEU A 225 22.82 -9.92 -3.38
N GLY A 226 24.14 -10.09 -3.35
CA GLY A 226 25.02 -9.55 -2.31
C GLY A 226 24.87 -10.24 -0.96
N LEU A 227 24.43 -11.51 -0.96
CA LEU A 227 24.21 -12.30 0.24
C LEU A 227 25.38 -13.23 0.50
N MET A 228 26.07 -13.01 1.63
CA MET A 228 27.07 -13.94 2.15
C MET A 228 26.46 -14.66 3.34
N LEU A 229 26.10 -15.93 3.16
CA LEU A 229 25.35 -16.71 4.15
C LEU A 229 26.25 -17.80 4.75
N MET A 230 26.25 -17.87 6.07
CA MET A 230 26.96 -18.88 6.86
C MET A 230 25.93 -19.63 7.72
N PRO A 231 25.44 -20.80 7.30
CA PRO A 231 24.56 -21.60 8.14
C PRO A 231 25.34 -22.12 9.36
N GLU A 232 24.92 -21.72 10.56
CA GLU A 232 25.52 -22.15 11.83
C GLU A 232 24.41 -22.40 12.87
N ASP A 233 24.43 -23.55 13.54
CA ASP A 233 23.48 -23.93 14.60
C ASP A 233 21.99 -23.75 14.26
N GLY A 234 21.60 -23.94 13.00
CA GLY A 234 20.22 -23.80 12.52
C GLY A 234 19.79 -22.36 12.25
N VAL A 235 20.72 -21.40 12.36
CA VAL A 235 20.54 -19.99 12.01
C VAL A 235 21.23 -19.71 10.68
N MET A 236 20.55 -19.02 9.77
CA MET A 236 21.17 -18.51 8.55
C MET A 236 21.84 -17.18 8.84
N ARG A 237 23.03 -17.24 9.46
CA ARG A 237 23.84 -16.05 9.71
C ARG A 237 24.25 -15.43 8.39
N MET A 238 24.31 -14.11 8.38
CA MET A 238 24.65 -13.31 7.21
C MET A 238 25.82 -12.38 7.55
N GLU A 239 26.79 -12.29 6.65
CA GLU A 239 27.87 -11.30 6.74
C GLU A 239 27.47 -9.98 6.08
N GLU A 240 28.21 -8.92 6.37
CA GLU A 240 27.96 -7.60 5.80
C GLU A 240 28.03 -7.66 4.27
N PRO A 241 26.97 -7.28 3.53
CA PRO A 241 27.01 -7.27 2.07
C PRO A 241 28.14 -6.42 1.53
N MET A 242 28.77 -6.88 0.44
CA MET A 242 29.82 -6.12 -0.22
C MET A 242 29.31 -4.75 -0.68
N PHE A 243 30.16 -3.74 -0.57
CA PHE A 243 29.84 -2.38 -0.99
C PHE A 243 29.40 -2.32 -2.46
N GLY A 244 28.29 -1.62 -2.72
CA GLY A 244 27.72 -1.46 -4.06
C GLY A 244 26.76 -2.57 -4.50
N THR A 245 26.51 -3.58 -3.66
CA THR A 245 25.44 -4.56 -3.89
C THR A 245 24.06 -3.98 -3.59
N PRO A 246 22.96 -4.53 -4.16
CA PRO A 246 21.61 -4.02 -3.93
C PRO A 246 21.17 -3.99 -2.45
N LEU A 247 21.77 -4.84 -1.61
CA LEU A 247 21.47 -4.94 -0.19
C LEU A 247 22.36 -4.07 0.70
N SER A 248 23.54 -3.65 0.22
CA SER A 248 24.50 -2.87 1.01
C SER A 248 23.87 -1.62 1.63
N ASP A 249 23.18 -0.79 0.83
CA ASP A 249 22.57 0.44 1.34
C ASP A 249 21.41 0.14 2.31
N ARG A 250 20.62 -0.90 2.02
CA ARG A 250 19.45 -1.28 2.83
C ARG A 250 19.84 -1.84 4.20
N LEU A 251 20.93 -2.57 4.26
CA LEU A 251 21.39 -3.25 5.47
C LEU A 251 22.48 -2.48 6.23
N SER A 252 22.90 -1.31 5.71
CA SER A 252 23.94 -0.45 6.30
C SER A 252 23.69 -0.03 7.75
N SER A 253 22.44 -0.12 8.22
CA SER A 253 22.04 0.24 9.58
C SER A 253 22.14 -0.92 10.59
N PHE A 254 22.47 -2.14 10.16
CA PHE A 254 22.66 -3.29 11.05
C PHE A 254 24.11 -3.36 11.55
N ASP A 255 24.29 -3.84 12.79
CA ASP A 255 25.61 -4.17 13.33
C ASP A 255 25.99 -5.62 13.03
N PHE A 256 26.85 -5.80 12.02
CA PHE A 256 27.39 -7.11 11.62
C PHE A 256 28.60 -7.57 12.46
N TYR A 257 29.17 -6.67 13.26
CA TYR A 257 30.42 -6.89 14.00
C TYR A 257 30.21 -7.10 15.50
N GLY A 258 28.98 -6.92 15.99
CA GLY A 258 28.59 -7.18 17.37
C GLY A 258 28.50 -8.67 17.73
N ASP A 259 28.21 -8.93 19.01
CA ASP A 259 28.09 -10.29 19.56
C ASP A 259 26.87 -11.05 19.02
N THR A 260 25.79 -10.33 18.68
CA THR A 260 24.56 -10.93 18.14
C THR A 260 24.62 -10.94 16.62
N PRO A 261 24.52 -12.11 15.96
CA PRO A 261 24.58 -12.19 14.51
C PRO A 261 23.39 -11.52 13.84
N VAL A 262 23.62 -10.89 12.70
CA VAL A 262 22.57 -10.60 11.72
C VAL A 262 22.24 -11.90 10.98
N ALA A 263 20.97 -12.25 10.90
CA ALA A 263 20.54 -13.52 10.33
C ALA A 263 19.21 -13.41 9.58
N ILE A 264 19.01 -14.31 8.62
CA ILE A 264 17.70 -14.53 8.00
C ILE A 264 16.87 -15.40 8.96
N THR A 265 15.79 -14.85 9.49
CA THR A 265 14.93 -15.51 10.48
C THR A 265 13.65 -16.07 9.88
N GLU A 266 13.12 -15.42 8.83
CA GLU A 266 11.96 -15.91 8.09
C GLU A 266 12.22 -15.84 6.58
N VAL A 267 11.75 -16.86 5.87
CA VAL A 267 11.78 -16.92 4.41
C VAL A 267 10.40 -17.30 3.91
N ARG A 268 9.88 -16.50 3.00
CA ARG A 268 8.56 -16.68 2.38
C ARG A 268 8.74 -16.72 0.86
N ALA A 269 8.51 -17.86 0.25
CA ALA A 269 8.52 -17.97 -1.21
C ALA A 269 7.14 -17.67 -1.77
N SER A 270 7.08 -17.07 -2.96
CA SER A 270 5.83 -16.91 -3.69
C SER A 270 5.16 -18.26 -3.95
N ALA A 271 3.92 -18.40 -3.51
CA ALA A 271 3.09 -19.58 -3.76
C ALA A 271 2.24 -19.37 -5.03
N ASP A 272 1.84 -20.48 -5.67
CA ASP A 272 0.95 -20.43 -6.84
C ASP A 272 -0.48 -20.09 -6.40
N GLN A 273 -0.77 -18.79 -6.24
CA GLN A 273 -2.08 -18.27 -5.83
C GLN A 273 -2.97 -18.03 -7.05
N LEU A 274 -4.26 -18.39 -6.92
CA LEU A 274 -5.25 -18.01 -7.93
C LEU A 274 -5.33 -16.48 -8.12
N PRO A 275 -5.68 -16.01 -9.33
CA PRO A 275 -5.77 -14.58 -9.60
C PRO A 275 -6.70 -13.85 -8.63
N LYS A 276 -6.18 -12.82 -7.95
CA LYS A 276 -6.92 -12.01 -6.97
C LYS A 276 -8.21 -11.42 -7.55
N GLU A 277 -8.27 -11.19 -8.86
CA GLU A 277 -9.41 -10.64 -9.60
C GLU A 277 -10.66 -11.52 -9.52
N LEU A 278 -10.54 -12.80 -9.15
CA LEU A 278 -11.68 -13.67 -8.90
C LEU A 278 -12.60 -13.14 -7.79
N ILE A 279 -12.06 -12.34 -6.85
CA ILE A 279 -12.84 -11.67 -5.80
C ILE A 279 -13.81 -10.63 -6.39
N PHE A 280 -13.58 -10.11 -7.59
CA PHE A 280 -14.50 -9.17 -8.24
C PHE A 280 -15.85 -9.80 -8.54
N ILE A 281 -15.91 -11.11 -8.83
CA ILE A 281 -17.16 -11.81 -9.18
C ILE A 281 -18.17 -11.77 -8.01
N PRO A 282 -17.87 -12.30 -6.81
CA PRO A 282 -18.81 -12.23 -5.69
C PRO A 282 -19.05 -10.79 -5.24
N THR A 283 -18.05 -9.91 -5.35
CA THR A 283 -18.16 -8.50 -4.97
C THR A 283 -19.16 -7.74 -5.85
N LEU A 284 -19.07 -7.89 -7.17
CA LEU A 284 -20.00 -7.29 -8.12
C LEU A 284 -21.39 -7.92 -8.06
N ALA A 285 -21.49 -9.23 -7.77
CA ALA A 285 -22.77 -9.89 -7.53
C ALA A 285 -23.48 -9.30 -6.29
N LEU A 286 -22.74 -9.07 -5.20
CA LEU A 286 -23.28 -8.43 -4.00
C LEU A 286 -23.71 -6.99 -4.28
N LEU A 287 -22.93 -6.23 -5.06
CA LEU A 287 -23.29 -4.88 -5.49
C LEU A 287 -24.60 -4.89 -6.29
N GLY A 288 -24.75 -5.82 -7.24
CA GLY A 288 -25.98 -6.02 -8.00
C GLY A 288 -27.18 -6.35 -7.12
N LEU A 289 -26.99 -7.17 -6.09
CA LEU A 289 -28.03 -7.49 -5.11
C LEU A 289 -28.47 -6.25 -4.33
N ILE A 290 -27.54 -5.42 -3.84
CA ILE A 290 -27.88 -4.17 -3.14
C ILE A 290 -28.63 -3.22 -4.07
N ALA A 291 -28.15 -3.05 -5.31
CA ALA A 291 -28.81 -2.22 -6.32
C ALA A 291 -30.26 -2.68 -6.54
N PHE A 292 -30.47 -3.99 -6.72
CA PHE A 292 -31.77 -4.59 -6.92
C PHE A 292 -32.72 -4.36 -5.72
N LEU A 293 -32.24 -4.56 -4.49
CA LEU A 293 -33.02 -4.32 -3.28
C LEU A 293 -33.42 -2.85 -3.13
N GLN A 294 -32.52 -1.91 -3.46
CA GLN A 294 -32.82 -0.48 -3.43
C GLN A 294 -33.82 -0.06 -4.52
N ILE A 295 -33.67 -0.57 -5.74
CA ILE A 295 -34.59 -0.32 -6.85
C ILE A 295 -35.99 -0.88 -6.54
N GLN A 296 -36.08 -2.07 -5.95
CA GLN A 296 -37.37 -2.61 -5.51
C GLN A 296 -38.02 -1.75 -4.43
N ARG A 297 -37.23 -1.18 -3.51
CA ARG A 297 -37.73 -0.28 -2.47
C ARG A 297 -38.26 1.03 -3.05
N SER A 298 -37.50 1.68 -3.93
CA SER A 298 -37.92 2.96 -4.53
C SER A 298 -39.19 2.84 -5.37
N ARG A 299 -39.42 1.68 -6.01
CA ARG A 299 -40.68 1.41 -6.74
C ARG A 299 -41.90 1.15 -5.85
N ARG A 300 -41.69 0.82 -4.58
CA ARG A 300 -42.76 0.55 -3.60
C ARG A 300 -43.15 1.77 -2.78
N GLU A 301 -42.32 2.80 -2.77
CA GLU A 301 -42.67 4.10 -2.19
C GLU A 301 -43.55 4.83 -3.22
N PRO A 302 -44.84 5.10 -2.91
CA PRO A 302 -45.67 5.88 -3.82
C PRO A 302 -45.09 7.29 -3.97
N GLU A 303 -45.07 7.81 -5.19
CA GLU A 303 -44.80 9.22 -5.44
C GLU A 303 -45.76 10.08 -4.61
N GLY A 304 -45.25 10.64 -3.50
CA GLY A 304 -46.00 11.61 -2.69
C GLY A 304 -45.86 11.41 -1.19
N VAL A 305 -44.75 11.84 -0.62
CA VAL A 305 -44.74 12.80 0.50
C VAL A 305 -43.45 13.61 0.40
N THR A 306 -43.51 14.72 -0.32
CA THR A 306 -42.63 15.86 -0.05
C THR A 306 -42.98 16.39 1.33
N ALA A 307 -42.01 16.46 2.23
CA ALA A 307 -42.04 17.28 3.44
C ALA A 307 -40.78 18.14 3.46
#